data_AF-A0A3M5V7X2-F1
#
_entry.id   AF-A0A3M5V7X2-F1
#
_cell.length_a   1.000
_cell.length_b   1.000
_cell.length_c   1.000
_cell.angle_alpha   90.00
_cell.angle_beta   90.00
_cell.angle_gamma   90.00
#
_symmetry.space_group_name_H-M   'P 1'
#
loop_
_entity.id
_entity.type
_entity.pdbx_description
1 polymer ?
#
loop_
_entity_poly.entity_id
_entity_poly.type
_entity_poly.pdbx_seq_one_letter_code
_entity_poly.pdbx_strand_id
1 'polypeptide(L)' 'MLKSPDVPSILVETGFISNSRDSQRLVTARHQQAVADGLFDGLQRYF' A
#
# COMPACT_ATOMS: atom_id res chain seq x y z
N MET A 1 9.98 -10.63 -3.50
CA MET A 1 9.98 -12.10 -3.32
C MET A 1 8.55 -12.51 -3.00
N LEU A 2 7.84 -13.08 -3.97
CA LEU A 2 6.50 -13.66 -3.87
C LEU A 2 6.64 -15.15 -4.15
N LYS A 3 7.29 -15.89 -3.24
CA LYS A 3 7.56 -17.32 -3.41
C LYS A 3 7.28 -18.06 -2.11
N SER A 4 6.02 -18.12 -1.73
CA SER A 4 5.51 -19.11 -0.78
C SER A 4 4.19 -19.65 -1.34
N PRO A 5 4.11 -20.94 -1.73
CA PRO A 5 2.96 -21.49 -2.44
C PRO A 5 1.69 -21.57 -1.59
N ASP A 6 1.81 -21.46 -0.27
CA ASP A 6 0.72 -21.69 0.68
C ASP A 6 0.06 -20.39 1.20
N VAL A 7 0.57 -19.21 0.84
CA VAL A 7 0.06 -17.92 1.33
C VAL A 7 -0.19 -16.96 0.16
N PRO A 8 -1.43 -16.44 -0.03
CA PRO A 8 -1.70 -15.44 -1.04
C PRO A 8 -0.85 -14.19 -0.76
N SER A 9 -0.03 -13.80 -1.73
CA SER A 9 0.94 -12.73 -1.56
C SER A 9 0.78 -11.70 -2.66
N ILE A 10 0.75 -10.42 -2.29
CA ILE A 10 0.70 -9.28 -3.21
C ILE A 10 1.80 -8.27 -2.87
N LEU A 11 2.24 -7.51 -3.87
CA LEU A 11 3.06 -6.32 -3.69
C LEU A 11 2.19 -5.11 -4.00
N VAL A 12 2.17 -4.13 -3.09
CA VAL A 12 1.46 -2.87 -3.29
C VAL A 12 2.46 -1.75 -3.42
N GLU A 13 2.37 -1.01 -4.52
CA GLU A 13 3.09 0.24 -4.72
C GLU A 13 2.20 1.40 -4.28
N THR A 14 2.65 2.18 -3.29
CA THR A 14 1.85 3.25 -2.67
C THR A 14 2.10 4.63 -3.29
N GLY A 15 3.10 4.74 -4.17
CA GLY A 15 3.49 5.95 -4.90
C GLY A 15 4.94 5.90 -5.35
N PHE A 16 5.36 6.85 -6.19
CA PHE A 16 6.72 6.91 -6.71
C PHE A 16 7.58 7.94 -5.98
N ILE A 17 8.65 7.50 -5.30
CA ILE A 17 9.60 8.43 -4.64
C ILE A 17 10.29 9.35 -5.66
N SER A 18 10.49 8.88 -6.89
CA SER A 18 11.07 9.67 -7.98
C SER A 18 10.16 10.80 -8.48
N ASN A 19 8.86 10.76 -8.16
CA ASN A 19 7.91 11.80 -8.52
C ASN A 19 7.74 12.79 -7.36
N SER A 20 8.01 14.08 -7.60
CA SER A 20 7.97 15.10 -6.53
C SER A 20 6.62 15.27 -5.86
N ARG A 21 5.51 15.02 -6.56
CA ARG A 21 4.16 15.12 -5.98
C ARG A 21 3.86 13.92 -5.07
N ASP A 22 4.27 12.74 -5.48
CA ASP A 22 4.07 11.53 -4.69
C ASP A 22 5.01 11.51 -3.48
N SER A 23 6.29 11.86 -3.64
CA SER A 23 7.23 11.90 -2.52
C SER A 23 6.80 12.85 -1.41
N GLN A 24 6.25 14.02 -1.76
CA GLN A 24 5.65 14.95 -0.81
C GLN A 24 4.44 14.36 -0.08
N ARG A 25 3.64 13.53 -0.74
CA ARG A 25 2.47 12.88 -0.13
C ARG A 25 2.88 11.72 0.75
N LEU A 26 3.81 10.88 0.29
CA LEU A 26 4.31 9.68 0.96
C LEU A 26 4.86 9.96 2.37
N VAL A 27 5.37 11.17 2.62
CA VAL A 27 5.89 11.57 3.95
C VAL A 27 4.83 12.13 4.90
N THR A 28 3.58 12.31 4.46
CA THR A 28 2.52 12.87 5.31
C THR A 28 1.75 11.78 6.03
N ALA A 29 1.55 11.95 7.33
CA ALA A 29 0.77 11.01 8.15
C ALA A 29 -0.65 10.80 7.61
N ARG A 30 -1.30 11.87 7.13
CA ARG A 30 -2.64 11.80 6.52
C ARG A 30 -2.69 10.87 5.32
N HIS A 31 -1.70 10.94 4.42
CA HIS A 31 -1.69 10.09 3.24
C HIS A 31 -1.35 8.63 3.58
N GLN A 32 -0.40 8.43 4.50
CA GLN A 32 -0.06 7.09 5.00
C GLN A 32 -1.29 6.42 5.64
N GLN A 33 -2.05 7.16 6.45
CA GLN A 33 -3.29 6.64 7.05
C GLN A 33 -4.33 6.28 5.98
N ALA A 34 -4.54 7.15 4.99
CA ALA A 34 -5.49 6.86 3.90
C ALA A 34 -5.12 5.60 3.09
N VAL A 35 -3.82 5.34 2.89
CA VAL A 35 -3.34 4.10 2.25
C VAL A 35 -3.60 2.90 3.16
N ALA A 36 -3.29 3.00 4.45
CA ALA A 36 -3.52 1.93 5.42
C ALA A 36 -5.01 1.55 5.52
N ASP A 37 -5.89 2.55 5.61
CA ASP A 37 -7.35 2.35 5.67
C ASP A 37 -7.85 1.65 4.40
N GLY A 38 -7.41 2.09 3.21
CA GLY A 38 -7.78 1.45 1.95
C GLY A 38 -7.30 0.00 1.82
N LEU A 39 -6.11 -0.31 2.33
CA LEU A 39 -5.59 -1.68 2.37
C LEU A 39 -6.38 -2.55 3.34
N PHE A 40 -6.68 -2.04 4.52
CA PHE A 40 -7.45 -2.74 5.54
C PHE A 40 -8.86 -3.06 5.04
N ASP A 41 -9.56 -2.06 4.47
CA ASP A 41 -10.88 -2.25 3.86
C ASP A 41 -10.86 -3.25 2.71
N GLY A 42 -9.81 -3.22 1.89
CA GLY A 42 -9.62 -4.18 0.80
C GLY A 42 -9.46 -5.61 1.30
N LEU A 43 -8.67 -5.81 2.36
CA LEU A 43 -8.49 -7.11 3.01
C LEU A 43 -9.78 -7.60 3.65
N GLN A 44 -10.52 -6.74 4.36
CA GLN A 44 -11.80 -7.10 4.97
C GLN A 44 -12.86 -7.54 3.95
N ARG A 45 -12.82 -7.02 2.72
CA ARG A 45 -13.76 -7.42 1.65
C ARG A 45 -13.35 -8.72 0.96
N TYR A 46 -12.07 -9.07 1.01
CA TYR A 46 -11.55 -10.28 0.37
C TYR A 46 -11.86 -11.54 1.19
N PHE A 47 -11.90 -11.42 2.52
CA PHE A 47 -12.25 -12.48 3.46
C PHE A 47 -13.74 -12.43 3.86
#